data_AF-A0A250XT71-F1
#
_entry.id   AF-A0A250XT71-F1
#
_cell.length_a   1.000
_cell.length_b   1.000
_cell.length_c   1.000
_cell.angle_alpha   90.00
_cell.angle_beta   90.00
_cell.angle_gamma   90.00
#
_symmetry.space_group_name_H-M   'P 1'
#
loop_
_entity.id
_entity.type
_entity.pdbx_description
1 polymer ?
#
loop_
_entity_poly.entity_id
_entity_poly.type
_entity_poly.pdbx_seq_one_letter_code
_entity_poly.pdbx_strand_id
1 'polypeptide(L)'
;MGDSFLKEEATFNASAAYNELELFFSCARDIERFGNVYNLPSIWYFISDSKAHRRLALELHSNKILTNINVSVEHSAKENWSGPTSSHVGKEAFQTAAMEWWMFGLCDFFVYTKFSGFGRTAAMRSMSEKSHFSVPRDTPCYQQNHETIEDMSNTWSFI
;
A
#
# COMPACT_ATOMS: atom_id res chain seq x y z
N MET A 1 1.15 -4.57 2.78
CA MET A 1 0.24 -5.72 2.96
C MET A 1 0.89 -6.91 2.28
N GLY A 2 0.96 -8.07 2.95
CA GLY A 2 1.68 -9.24 2.45
C GLY A 2 1.00 -10.54 2.88
N ASP A 3 0.78 -11.40 1.88
CA ASP A 3 0.61 -12.86 1.85
C ASP A 3 -0.55 -13.54 2.61
N SER A 4 -1.12 -12.98 3.68
CA SER A 4 -2.14 -13.68 4.48
C SER A 4 -3.58 -13.58 3.96
N PHE A 5 -3.88 -12.73 2.97
CA PHE A 5 -5.27 -12.29 2.68
C PHE A 5 -5.98 -13.00 1.53
N LEU A 6 -5.29 -13.85 0.75
CA LEU A 6 -5.88 -14.49 -0.43
C LEU A 6 -6.59 -15.83 -0.13
N LYS A 7 -6.50 -16.36 1.10
CA LYS A 7 -7.05 -17.69 1.40
C LYS A 7 -8.53 -17.74 1.75
N GLU A 8 -9.21 -16.61 2.00
CA GLU A 8 -10.60 -16.65 2.49
C GLU A 8 -11.48 -15.53 1.94
N GLU A 9 -12.09 -15.73 0.77
CA GLU A 9 -13.38 -15.07 0.48
C GLU A 9 -14.49 -15.59 1.41
N ALA A 10 -14.29 -16.72 2.10
CA ALA A 10 -15.30 -17.36 2.94
C ALA A 10 -15.51 -16.70 4.32
N THR A 11 -14.59 -15.88 4.81
CA THR A 11 -14.68 -15.25 6.15
C THR A 11 -14.02 -13.88 6.19
N PHE A 12 -14.36 -12.99 5.25
CA PHE A 12 -13.94 -11.58 5.33
C PHE A 12 -14.59 -10.91 6.54
N ASN A 13 -13.80 -10.69 7.60
CA ASN A 13 -14.22 -9.92 8.76
C ASN A 13 -14.05 -8.42 8.46
N ALA A 14 -15.12 -7.78 7.99
CA ALA A 14 -15.13 -6.37 7.63
C ALA A 14 -14.67 -5.44 8.77
N SER A 15 -14.96 -5.78 10.03
CA SER A 15 -14.54 -4.98 11.19
C SER A 15 -13.03 -5.04 11.41
N ALA A 16 -12.44 -6.24 11.31
CA ALA A 16 -10.98 -6.40 11.42
C ALA A 16 -10.26 -5.69 10.27
N ALA A 17 -10.75 -5.85 9.04
CA ALA A 17 -10.22 -5.16 7.86
C ALA A 17 -10.35 -3.64 7.97
N TYR A 18 -11.47 -3.14 8.48
CA TYR A 18 -11.67 -1.71 8.75
C TYR A 18 -10.61 -1.18 9.72
N ASN A 19 -10.40 -1.86 10.85
CA ASN A 19 -9.43 -1.42 11.85
C ASN A 19 -8.00 -1.38 11.30
N GLU A 20 -7.64 -2.36 10.46
CA GLU A 20 -6.34 -2.36 9.78
C GLU A 20 -6.20 -1.19 8.81
N LEU A 21 -7.20 -0.95 7.96
CA LEU A 21 -7.20 0.15 6.99
C LEU A 21 -7.22 1.53 7.64
N GLU A 22 -7.93 1.67 8.75
CA GLU A 22 -8.11 2.94 9.44
C GLU A 22 -6.78 3.51 9.97
N LEU A 23 -5.79 2.67 10.27
CA LEU A 23 -4.44 3.12 10.61
C LEU A 23 -3.79 3.89 9.45
N PHE A 24 -3.95 3.41 8.21
CA PHE A 24 -3.42 4.06 7.01
C PHE A 24 -4.19 5.34 6.69
N PHE A 25 -5.52 5.28 6.74
CA PHE A 25 -6.35 6.45 6.43
C PHE A 25 -6.25 7.53 7.50
N SER A 26 -6.05 7.18 8.77
CA SER A 26 -5.72 8.16 9.80
C SER A 26 -4.41 8.87 9.49
N CYS A 27 -3.36 8.12 9.12
CA CYS A 27 -2.09 8.71 8.72
C CYS A 27 -2.23 9.62 7.50
N ALA A 28 -2.99 9.20 6.49
CA ALA A 28 -3.28 10.03 5.32
C ALA A 28 -3.99 11.34 5.71
N ARG A 29 -4.97 11.31 6.63
CA ARG A 29 -5.65 12.52 7.13
C ARG A 29 -4.72 13.43 7.92
N ASP A 30 -3.81 12.87 8.70
CA ASP A 30 -2.82 13.67 9.44
C ASP A 30 -1.85 14.35 8.47
N ILE A 31 -1.38 13.63 7.45
CA ILE A 31 -0.57 14.17 6.35
C ILE A 31 -1.29 15.30 5.62
N GLU A 32 -2.57 15.16 5.31
CA GLU A 32 -3.33 16.24 4.68
C GLU A 32 -3.32 17.53 5.51
N ARG A 33 -3.40 17.43 6.84
CA ARG A 33 -3.43 18.60 7.72
C ARG A 33 -2.12 19.39 7.68
N PHE A 34 -0.97 18.71 7.64
CA PHE A 34 0.33 19.38 7.64
C PHE A 34 0.96 19.55 6.25
N GLY A 35 0.58 18.71 5.30
CA GLY A 35 1.13 18.65 3.95
C GLY A 35 0.37 19.49 2.93
N ASN A 36 -0.84 19.95 3.24
CA ASN A 36 -1.64 20.77 2.32
C ASN A 36 -1.20 22.24 2.31
N VAL A 37 0.02 22.49 1.83
CA VAL A 37 0.64 23.82 1.73
C VAL A 37 -0.17 24.76 0.83
N TYR A 38 -0.84 24.20 -0.19
CA TYR A 38 -1.53 24.98 -1.24
C TYR A 38 -3.05 25.00 -1.11
N ASN A 39 -3.61 24.42 -0.04
CA ASN A 39 -5.06 24.25 0.14
C ASN A 39 -5.75 23.58 -1.07
N LEU A 40 -5.02 22.69 -1.75
CA LEU A 40 -5.55 21.95 -2.89
C LEU A 40 -6.28 20.70 -2.39
N PRO A 41 -7.31 20.22 -3.13
CA PRO A 41 -7.91 18.93 -2.86
C PRO A 41 -6.88 17.81 -2.98
N SER A 42 -6.82 16.95 -1.99
CA SER A 42 -5.99 15.74 -1.97
C SER A 42 -6.78 14.52 -2.47
N ILE A 43 -6.08 13.63 -3.17
CA ILE A 43 -6.60 12.33 -3.63
C ILE A 43 -5.74 11.23 -3.01
N TRP A 44 -6.36 10.18 -2.50
CA TRP A 44 -5.68 9.02 -1.93
C TRP A 44 -5.56 7.91 -2.96
N TYR A 45 -4.37 7.71 -3.52
CA TYR A 45 -4.11 6.57 -4.38
C TYR A 45 -3.87 5.31 -3.53
N PHE A 46 -4.80 4.36 -3.59
CA PHE A 46 -4.81 3.19 -2.72
C PHE A 46 -4.55 1.90 -3.50
N ILE A 47 -3.54 1.15 -3.06
CA ILE A 47 -3.12 -0.14 -3.62
C ILE A 47 -3.19 -1.19 -2.52
N SER A 48 -3.77 -2.34 -2.85
CA SER A 48 -3.78 -3.53 -2.01
C SER A 48 -3.80 -4.79 -2.87
N ASP A 49 -3.17 -5.85 -2.41
CA ASP A 49 -3.31 -7.21 -2.94
C ASP A 49 -4.68 -7.84 -2.60
N SER A 50 -5.47 -7.22 -1.71
CA SER A 50 -6.83 -7.65 -1.38
C SER A 50 -7.89 -6.85 -2.13
N LYS A 51 -8.65 -7.52 -3.01
CA LYS A 51 -9.84 -6.92 -3.65
C LYS A 51 -10.87 -6.45 -2.63
N ALA A 52 -11.02 -7.19 -1.53
CA ALA A 52 -11.95 -6.82 -0.46
C ALA A 52 -11.52 -5.51 0.22
N HIS A 53 -10.22 -5.31 0.49
CA HIS A 53 -9.71 -4.03 1.00
C HIS A 53 -9.94 -2.88 0.04
N ARG A 54 -9.75 -3.09 -1.28
CA ARG A 54 -10.01 -2.04 -2.27
C ARG A 54 -11.48 -1.62 -2.32
N ARG A 55 -12.40 -2.58 -2.26
CA ARG A 55 -13.84 -2.30 -2.20
C ARG A 55 -14.21 -1.57 -0.92
N LEU A 56 -13.78 -2.08 0.23
CA LEU A 56 -14.05 -1.45 1.53
C LEU A 56 -13.50 -0.01 1.58
N ALA A 57 -12.27 0.21 1.09
CA ALA A 57 -11.68 1.53 1.02
C ALA A 57 -12.47 2.48 0.11
N LEU A 58 -12.97 1.99 -1.03
CA LEU A 58 -13.85 2.73 -1.93
C LEU A 58 -15.19 3.08 -1.27
N GLU A 59 -15.77 2.17 -0.50
CA GLU A 59 -17.01 2.42 0.25
C GLU A 59 -16.82 3.50 1.33
N LEU A 60 -15.71 3.45 2.08
CA LEU A 60 -15.43 4.37 3.18
C LEU A 60 -15.03 5.78 2.70
N HIS A 61 -14.36 5.88 1.56
CA HIS A 61 -13.70 7.12 1.11
C HIS A 61 -13.96 7.44 -0.37
N SER A 62 -15.14 7.10 -0.88
CA SER A 62 -15.52 7.20 -2.30
C SER A 62 -15.22 8.54 -2.99
N ASN A 63 -15.23 9.66 -2.26
CA ASN A 63 -14.97 10.99 -2.78
C ASN A 63 -13.48 11.40 -2.78
N LYS A 64 -12.60 10.60 -2.19
CA LYS A 64 -11.16 10.89 -2.07
C LYS A 64 -10.27 9.80 -2.63
N ILE A 65 -10.75 8.57 -2.74
CA ILE A 65 -9.91 7.43 -3.04
C ILE A 65 -9.88 7.11 -4.53
N LEU A 66 -8.68 6.84 -5.03
CA LEU A 66 -8.43 6.31 -6.36
C LEU A 66 -7.86 4.90 -6.21
N THR A 67 -8.60 3.89 -6.63
CA THR A 67 -8.14 2.49 -6.62
C THR A 67 -8.77 1.71 -7.77
N ASN A 68 -8.06 0.71 -8.30
CA ASN A 68 -8.60 -0.20 -9.31
C ASN A 68 -9.16 -1.46 -8.64
N ILE A 69 -10.48 -1.63 -8.66
CA ILE A 69 -11.15 -2.83 -8.12
C ILE A 69 -11.15 -4.01 -9.11
N ASN A 70 -10.86 -3.77 -10.38
CA ASN A 70 -10.84 -4.74 -11.47
C ASN A 70 -9.39 -5.17 -11.79
N VAL A 71 -8.60 -5.43 -10.75
CA VAL A 71 -7.20 -5.85 -10.86
C VAL A 71 -7.07 -7.38 -10.86
N SER A 72 -6.14 -7.92 -11.64
CA SER A 72 -5.64 -9.29 -11.42
C SER A 72 -4.52 -9.23 -10.39
N VAL A 73 -4.75 -9.82 -9.20
CA VAL A 73 -3.74 -9.91 -8.15
C VAL A 73 -3.21 -11.34 -8.09
N GLU A 74 -1.90 -11.48 -8.28
CA GLU A 74 -1.19 -12.75 -8.17
C GLU A 74 0.16 -12.51 -7.47
N HIS A 75 0.51 -13.36 -6.50
CA HIS A 75 1.81 -13.27 -5.80
C HIS A 75 2.87 -14.05 -6.58
N SER A 76 4.07 -13.46 -6.71
CA SER A 76 5.21 -14.09 -7.36
C SER A 76 5.80 -15.26 -6.55
N ALA A 77 5.66 -15.21 -5.22
CA ALA A 77 6.02 -16.30 -4.34
C ALA A 77 4.77 -17.16 -4.09
N LYS A 78 4.60 -18.24 -4.85
CA LYS A 78 3.67 -19.30 -4.43
C LYS A 78 4.30 -20.01 -3.22
N GLU A 79 3.95 -19.57 -2.01
CA GLU A 79 4.38 -20.23 -0.76
C GLU A 79 3.97 -21.72 -0.70
N ASN A 80 3.01 -22.13 -1.54
CA ASN A 80 2.59 -23.51 -1.73
C ASN A 80 3.01 -24.05 -3.11
N TRP A 81 4.31 -24.24 -3.31
CA TRP A 81 4.84 -24.99 -4.45
C TRP A 81 4.63 -26.50 -4.22
N SER A 82 3.61 -27.08 -4.83
CA SER A 82 3.40 -28.54 -4.80
C SER A 82 3.29 -29.18 -6.19
N GLY A 83 3.60 -28.47 -7.29
CA GLY A 83 3.50 -29.07 -8.62
C GLY A 83 4.31 -28.39 -9.72
N PRO A 84 4.77 -29.17 -10.73
CA PRO A 84 5.59 -28.71 -11.85
C PRO A 84 4.84 -27.91 -12.93
N THR A 85 3.54 -27.66 -12.76
CA THR A 85 2.71 -27.00 -13.78
C THR A 85 2.08 -25.74 -13.21
N SER A 86 2.50 -24.58 -13.74
CA SER A 86 2.06 -23.19 -13.46
C SER A 86 2.85 -22.43 -12.38
N SER A 87 4.12 -22.11 -12.68
CA SER A 87 5.03 -21.37 -11.79
C SER A 87 5.23 -19.88 -12.13
N HIS A 88 4.42 -19.30 -13.03
CA HIS A 88 4.61 -17.91 -13.47
C HIS A 88 3.40 -17.06 -13.10
N VAL A 89 3.68 -15.88 -12.55
CA VAL A 89 2.72 -14.77 -12.45
C VAL A 89 2.20 -14.50 -13.86
N GLY A 90 0.89 -14.43 -14.01
CA GLY A 90 0.25 -14.05 -15.25
C GLY A 90 0.77 -12.70 -15.74
N LYS A 91 0.98 -12.57 -17.06
CA LYS A 91 1.48 -11.34 -17.68
C LYS A 91 0.67 -10.11 -17.22
N GLU A 92 -0.65 -10.24 -17.15
CA GLU A 92 -1.55 -9.15 -16.75
C GLU A 92 -1.38 -8.73 -15.29
N ALA A 93 -1.23 -9.69 -14.36
CA ALA A 93 -1.00 -9.40 -12.95
C ALA A 93 0.35 -8.70 -12.75
N PHE A 94 1.41 -9.17 -13.43
CA PHE A 94 2.71 -8.53 -13.39
C PHE A 94 2.68 -7.10 -13.98
N GLN A 95 2.02 -6.91 -15.13
CA GLN A 95 1.86 -5.59 -15.74
C GLN A 95 1.10 -4.64 -14.81
N THR A 96 0.02 -5.12 -14.18
CA THR A 96 -0.76 -4.31 -13.24
C THR A 96 0.08 -3.92 -12.02
N ALA A 97 0.79 -4.87 -11.41
CA ALA A 97 1.67 -4.58 -10.27
C ALA A 97 2.76 -3.58 -10.64
N ALA A 98 3.37 -3.70 -11.82
CA ALA A 98 4.38 -2.76 -12.30
C ALA A 98 3.80 -1.35 -12.52
N MET A 99 2.59 -1.25 -13.09
CA MET A 99 1.89 0.04 -13.26
C MET A 99 1.53 0.66 -11.92
N GLU A 100 0.98 -0.11 -10.98
CA GLU A 100 0.63 0.38 -9.64
C GLU A 100 1.87 0.84 -8.87
N TRP A 101 2.96 0.09 -8.94
CA TRP A 101 4.25 0.47 -8.38
C TRP A 101 4.75 1.79 -8.98
N TRP A 102 4.67 1.93 -10.30
CA TRP A 102 5.10 3.13 -11.01
C TRP A 102 4.22 4.34 -10.65
N MET A 103 2.91 4.18 -10.66
CA MET A 103 1.96 5.24 -10.31
C MET A 103 2.09 5.66 -8.86
N PHE A 104 2.33 4.70 -7.96
CA PHE A 104 2.55 5.01 -6.54
C PHE A 104 3.75 5.92 -6.37
N GLY A 105 4.85 5.65 -7.06
CA GLY A 105 6.05 6.51 -7.07
C GLY A 105 5.88 7.90 -7.68
N LEU A 106 4.70 8.27 -8.16
CA LEU A 106 4.36 9.63 -8.62
C LEU A 106 3.59 10.44 -7.57
N CYS A 107 3.24 9.86 -6.42
CA CYS A 107 2.56 10.56 -5.34
C CYS A 107 3.48 11.58 -4.64
N ASP A 108 2.89 12.60 -4.01
CA ASP A 108 3.65 13.57 -3.20
C ASP A 108 3.98 13.05 -1.80
N PHE A 109 3.08 12.21 -1.25
CA PHE A 109 3.20 11.59 0.07
C PHE A 109 2.90 10.10 0.00
N PHE A 110 3.56 9.33 0.86
CA PHE A 110 3.57 7.88 0.81
C PHE A 110 3.24 7.32 2.18
N VAL A 111 2.21 6.49 2.26
CA VAL A 111 1.86 5.73 3.45
C VAL A 111 1.95 4.25 3.11
N TYR A 112 2.79 3.51 3.81
CA TYR A 112 2.97 2.07 3.54
C TYR A 112 3.28 1.30 4.83
N THR A 113 3.11 -0.03 4.79
CA THR A 113 3.57 -0.89 5.87
C THR A 113 5.09 -0.92 5.89
N LYS A 114 5.73 -0.80 7.06
CA LYS A 114 7.20 -0.92 7.23
C LYS A 114 7.82 -2.14 6.53
N PHE A 115 7.05 -3.23 6.45
CA PHE A 115 7.46 -4.51 5.87
C PHE A 115 7.22 -4.67 4.37
N SER A 116 6.59 -3.70 3.68
CA SER A 116 6.32 -3.83 2.25
C SER A 116 7.48 -3.28 1.42
N GLY A 117 8.26 -4.18 0.82
CA GLY A 117 9.24 -3.80 -0.20
C GLY A 117 8.58 -3.09 -1.38
N PHE A 118 7.39 -3.54 -1.82
CA PHE A 118 6.65 -2.92 -2.92
C PHE A 118 6.39 -1.42 -2.70
N GLY A 119 5.77 -1.05 -1.57
CA GLY A 119 5.47 0.34 -1.25
C GLY A 119 6.73 1.18 -1.06
N ARG A 120 7.73 0.62 -0.36
CA ARG A 120 9.00 1.31 -0.09
C ARG A 120 9.81 1.61 -1.35
N THR A 121 9.96 0.65 -2.27
CA THR A 121 10.71 0.90 -3.51
C THR A 121 10.02 1.91 -4.40
N ALA A 122 8.69 1.83 -4.49
CA ALA A 122 7.93 2.81 -5.26
C ALA A 122 8.05 4.21 -4.65
N ALA A 123 8.01 4.32 -3.31
CA ALA A 123 8.25 5.57 -2.60
C ALA A 123 9.68 6.11 -2.81
N MET A 124 10.71 5.27 -2.64
CA MET A 124 12.11 5.61 -2.89
C MET A 124 12.33 6.18 -4.29
N ARG A 125 11.63 5.65 -5.31
CA ARG A 125 11.73 6.13 -6.69
C ARG A 125 11.31 7.60 -6.85
N SER A 126 10.44 8.11 -5.99
CA SER A 126 10.02 9.52 -6.04
C SER A 126 11.17 10.48 -5.73
N MET A 127 12.21 10.00 -5.03
CA MET A 127 13.32 10.80 -4.52
C MET A 127 12.87 11.98 -3.63
N SER A 128 11.63 11.95 -3.15
CA SER A 128 11.08 13.02 -2.33
C SER A 128 11.56 12.86 -0.89
N GLU A 129 12.14 13.92 -0.33
CA GLU A 129 12.53 13.93 1.07
C GLU A 129 11.32 14.32 1.95
N LYS A 130 11.19 13.69 3.12
CA LYS A 130 10.15 14.00 4.13
C LYS A 130 8.70 13.67 3.73
N SER A 131 8.52 12.77 2.77
CA SER A 131 7.20 12.35 2.27
C SER A 131 6.83 10.90 2.62
N HIS A 132 7.72 10.16 3.29
CA HIS A 132 7.56 8.72 3.48
C HIS A 132 7.14 8.37 4.90
N PHE A 133 6.00 7.71 5.07
CA PHE A 133 5.44 7.38 6.37
C PHE A 133 5.20 5.87 6.44
N SER A 134 6.00 5.20 7.25
CA SER A 134 5.74 3.80 7.60
C SER A 134 4.71 3.75 8.72
N VAL A 135 3.67 2.94 8.54
CA VAL A 135 2.66 2.69 9.57
C VAL A 135 3.10 1.44 10.35
N PRO A 136 3.66 1.58 11.56
CA PRO A 136 3.73 0.46 12.50
C PRO A 136 2.31 0.12 12.98
N ARG A 137 2.09 -1.12 13.45
CA ARG A 137 0.75 -1.57 13.88
C ARG A 137 0.12 -0.67 14.96
N ASP A 138 0.92 0.02 15.77
CA ASP A 138 0.45 0.64 17.01
C ASP A 138 0.89 2.11 17.21
N THR A 139 1.40 2.82 16.20
CA THR A 139 1.89 4.21 16.38
C THR A 139 1.18 5.22 15.47
N PRO A 140 0.71 6.36 16.01
CA PRO A 140 0.14 7.42 15.20
C PRO A 140 1.16 8.04 14.23
N CYS A 141 0.65 8.58 13.13
CA CYS A 141 1.41 9.22 12.08
C CYS A 141 1.65 10.69 12.43
N TYR A 142 2.90 11.04 12.70
CA TYR A 142 3.30 12.41 13.02
C TYR A 142 4.21 12.95 11.92
N GLN A 143 4.20 14.27 11.69
CA GLN A 143 5.03 14.94 10.68
C GLN A 143 6.53 14.63 10.86
N GLN A 144 6.98 14.43 12.10
CA GLN A 144 8.37 14.11 12.43
C GLN A 144 8.73 12.64 12.19
N ASN A 145 7.74 11.76 12.02
CA ASN A 145 7.93 10.31 11.86
C ASN A 145 8.06 9.89 10.39
N HIS A 146 8.66 10.75 9.56
CA HIS A 146 8.95 10.39 8.18
C HIS A 146 10.27 9.61 8.08
N GLU A 147 10.33 8.66 7.16
CA GLU A 147 11.55 7.92 6.83
C GLU A 147 12.34 8.65 5.74
N THR A 148 13.66 8.73 5.92
CA THR A 148 14.55 9.18 4.86
C THR A 148 14.78 8.07 3.84
N ILE A 149 15.30 8.43 2.65
CA ILE A 149 15.70 7.43 1.65
C ILE A 149 16.79 6.51 2.20
N GLU A 150 17.69 7.04 3.03
CA GLU A 150 18.73 6.29 3.70
C GLU A 150 18.16 5.29 4.73
N ASP A 151 17.18 5.72 5.55
CA ASP A 151 16.49 4.81 6.48
C ASP A 151 15.81 3.66 5.73
N MET A 152 15.19 3.98 4.60
CA MET A 152 14.57 2.99 3.72
C MET A 152 15.59 2.08 3.03
N SER A 153 16.79 2.53 2.66
CA SER A 153 17.80 1.63 2.09
C SER A 153 18.40 0.70 3.14
N ASN A 154 18.61 1.20 4.36
CA ASN A 154 19.28 0.46 5.43
C ASN A 154 18.42 -0.65 6.04
N THR A 155 17.11 -0.56 5.91
CA THR A 155 16.16 -1.54 6.47
C THR A 155 15.45 -2.36 5.39
N TRP A 156 15.99 -2.36 4.17
CA TRP A 156 15.37 -2.93 2.97
C TRP A 156 15.36 -4.46 2.98
N SER A 157 16.48 -5.07 3.33
CA SER A 157 16.61 -6.50 3.51
C SER A 157 16.34 -6.82 4.97
N PHE A 158 15.38 -7.70 5.25
CA PHE A 158 15.24 -8.36 6.56
C PHE A 158 16.39 -9.35 6.82
N ILE A 159 17.60 -9.01 6.37
CA ILE A 159 18.86 -9.75 6.51
C ILE A 159 19.78 -8.91 7.38
#